data_AF-X1FG79-F1
#
_entry.id   AF-X1FG79-F1
#
_cell.length_a   1.000
_cell.length_b   1.000
_cell.length_c   1.000
_cell.angle_alpha   90.00
_cell.angle_beta   90.00
_cell.angle_gamma   90.00
#
_symmetry.space_group_name_H-M   'P 1'
#
loop_
_entity.id
_entity.type
_entity.pdbx_description
1 polymer ?
#
loop_
_entity_poly.entity_id
_entity_poly.type
_entity_poly.pdbx_seq_one_letter_code
_entity_poly.pdbx_strand_id
1 'polypeptide(L)'
;HKEGYVGRWELGRSINYGLREIRRGGVPDWILQMGADHVLPDNYVSELISRMTDKIRISSGTFKDVKLNVDTPIGSGKLIDAKLWDLFNGMVYPEKYGYESWIDYRFRKEGYKIARYDDLVTDCRPVRMNKTKAYYWGKGTYAKGGVLPFAIIKAFSMKGNGLSYLRGYFARKDVEKHDDVFEFVGSMQWDKAKKQGLSILNKWLKI
;
A
#
# COMPACT_ATOMS: atom_id res chain seq x y z
N HIS A 1 8.02 9.81 21.99
CA HIS A 1 7.54 10.94 21.16
C HIS A 1 6.04 11.13 21.37
N LYS A 2 5.58 12.35 21.70
CA LYS A 2 4.17 12.65 22.03
C LYS A 2 3.25 12.75 20.80
N GLU A 3 3.79 12.88 19.59
CA GLU A 3 3.06 12.76 18.34
C GLU A 3 3.82 11.86 17.36
N GLY A 4 3.14 10.86 16.77
CA GLY A 4 3.73 10.00 15.75
C GLY A 4 3.29 10.44 14.35
N TYR A 5 4.21 10.42 13.37
CA TYR A 5 3.93 10.72 11.96
C TYR A 5 3.15 9.62 11.22
N VAL A 6 2.59 8.64 11.94
CA VAL A 6 1.95 7.44 11.36
C VAL A 6 0.76 7.84 10.50
N GLY A 7 0.83 7.48 9.21
CA GLY A 7 -0.20 7.79 8.22
C GLY A 7 -0.06 9.18 7.58
N ARG A 8 0.83 10.04 8.09
CA ARG A 8 1.17 11.30 7.44
C ARG A 8 2.29 11.08 6.41
N TRP A 9 2.41 11.98 5.45
CA TRP A 9 3.35 11.85 4.34
C TRP A 9 4.80 12.16 4.76
N GLU A 10 4.98 12.89 5.87
CA GLU A 10 6.27 13.26 6.45
C GLU A 10 7.10 12.04 6.85
N LEU A 11 6.46 10.91 7.18
CA LEU A 11 7.17 9.65 7.42
C LEU A 11 7.93 9.18 6.16
N GLY A 12 7.40 9.48 4.98
CA GLY A 12 8.05 9.23 3.70
C GLY A 12 9.39 9.96 3.56
N ARG A 13 9.58 11.12 4.18
CA ARG A 13 10.85 11.87 4.14
C ARG A 13 12.00 11.11 4.77
N SER A 14 11.74 10.50 5.93
CA SER A 14 12.75 9.70 6.63
C SER A 14 13.16 8.48 5.80
N ILE A 15 12.19 7.84 5.14
CA ILE A 15 12.47 6.70 4.24
C ILE A 15 13.27 7.18 3.03
N ASN A 16 12.85 8.28 2.39
CA ASN A 16 13.53 8.87 1.24
C ASN A 16 14.98 9.27 1.55
N TYR A 17 15.27 9.72 2.76
CA TYR A 17 16.65 9.99 3.17
C TYR A 17 17.50 8.73 3.07
N GLY A 18 17.06 7.61 3.67
CA GLY A 18 17.77 6.33 3.57
C GLY A 18 17.90 5.82 2.13
N LEU A 19 16.83 5.93 1.33
CA LEU A 19 16.85 5.52 -0.09
C LEU A 19 17.89 6.32 -0.90
N ARG A 20 18.03 7.63 -0.63
CA ARG A 20 19.05 8.45 -1.29
C ARG A 20 20.46 8.03 -0.93
N GLU A 21 20.72 7.68 0.33
CA GLU A 21 22.05 7.17 0.73
C GLU A 21 22.35 5.82 0.09
N ILE A 22 21.36 4.91 0.03
CA ILE A 22 21.50 3.63 -0.71
C ILE A 22 21.86 3.92 -2.17
N ARG A 23 21.09 4.79 -2.83
CA ARG A 23 21.27 5.13 -4.25
C ARG A 23 22.66 5.73 -4.52
N ARG A 24 23.21 6.54 -3.62
CA ARG A 24 24.55 7.11 -3.75
C ARG A 24 25.64 6.04 -3.78
N GLY A 25 25.44 4.93 -3.08
CA GLY A 25 26.33 3.76 -3.13
C GLY A 25 26.13 2.87 -4.38
N GLY A 26 25.13 3.17 -5.21
CA GLY A 26 24.72 2.36 -6.36
C GLY A 26 23.32 1.77 -6.15
N VAL A 27 22.57 1.64 -7.25
CA VAL A 27 21.21 1.06 -7.21
C VAL A 27 21.32 -0.45 -7.04
N PRO A 28 20.83 -1.04 -5.92
CA PRO A 28 20.85 -2.49 -5.75
C PRO A 28 19.83 -3.17 -6.65
N ASP A 29 19.86 -4.51 -6.74
CA ASP A 29 18.81 -5.26 -7.44
C ASP A 29 17.46 -5.16 -6.71
N TRP A 30 17.49 -5.27 -5.38
CA TRP A 30 16.31 -5.32 -4.54
C TRP A 30 16.44 -4.43 -3.31
N ILE A 31 15.32 -3.86 -2.87
CA ILE A 31 15.19 -3.21 -1.57
C ILE A 31 14.15 -3.93 -0.74
N LEU A 32 14.53 -4.30 0.48
CA LEU A 32 13.61 -4.78 1.51
C LEU A 32 13.17 -3.60 2.38
N GLN A 33 11.89 -3.21 2.27
CA GLN A 33 11.29 -2.21 3.14
C GLN A 33 10.75 -2.87 4.40
N MET A 34 11.21 -2.42 5.57
CA MET A 34 10.89 -3.04 6.85
C MET A 34 10.80 -2.01 7.97
N GLY A 35 9.84 -2.22 8.89
CA GLY A 35 9.77 -1.53 10.17
C GLY A 35 10.68 -2.20 11.20
N ALA A 36 11.24 -1.41 12.13
CA ALA A 36 12.19 -1.89 13.14
C ALA A 36 11.61 -2.95 14.11
N ASP A 37 10.30 -3.14 14.12
CA ASP A 37 9.51 -4.05 14.95
C ASP A 37 8.99 -5.27 14.17
N HIS A 38 9.59 -5.58 13.02
CA HIS A 38 9.23 -6.70 12.16
C HIS A 38 10.34 -7.76 12.20
N VAL A 39 9.96 -8.98 12.59
CA VAL A 39 10.84 -10.15 12.63
C VAL A 39 10.56 -11.03 11.41
N LEU A 40 11.62 -11.31 10.65
CA LEU A 40 11.58 -12.12 9.44
C LEU A 40 12.28 -13.47 9.68
N PRO A 41 11.82 -14.56 9.04
CA PRO A 41 12.58 -15.81 8.96
C PRO A 41 13.95 -15.61 8.28
N ASP A 42 14.94 -16.40 8.67
CA ASP A 42 16.31 -16.28 8.13
C ASP A 42 16.38 -16.45 6.59
N ASN A 43 15.52 -17.30 6.03
CA ASN A 43 15.44 -17.57 4.59
C ASN A 43 14.47 -16.63 3.85
N TYR A 44 13.91 -15.60 4.52
CA TYR A 44 12.81 -14.81 3.97
C TYR A 44 13.14 -14.16 2.63
N VAL A 45 14.28 -13.46 2.53
CA VAL A 45 14.67 -12.76 1.30
C VAL A 45 14.97 -13.75 0.18
N SER A 46 15.67 -14.85 0.47
CA SER A 46 15.94 -15.90 -0.52
C SER A 46 14.65 -16.54 -1.05
N GLU A 47 13.67 -16.79 -0.18
CA GLU A 47 12.36 -17.32 -0.58
C GLU A 47 11.57 -16.34 -1.45
N LEU A 48 11.63 -15.04 -1.15
CA LEU A 48 10.98 -14.04 -1.99
C LEU A 48 11.63 -13.95 -3.36
N ILE A 49 12.96 -13.95 -3.43
CA ILE A 49 13.71 -13.86 -4.69
C ILE A 49 13.48 -15.12 -5.55
N SER A 50 13.50 -16.32 -4.96
CA SER A 50 13.32 -17.57 -5.71
C SER A 50 11.94 -17.68 -6.37
N ARG A 51 10.94 -16.97 -5.84
CA ARG A 51 9.55 -16.95 -6.34
C ARG A 51 9.25 -15.74 -7.22
N MET A 52 10.17 -14.78 -7.33
CA MET A 52 10.03 -13.66 -8.26
C MET A 52 10.18 -14.17 -9.68
N THR A 53 9.24 -13.76 -10.53
CA THR A 53 9.24 -14.04 -11.97
C THR A 53 9.38 -12.73 -12.72
N ASP A 54 9.52 -12.74 -14.04
CA ASP A 54 9.59 -11.52 -14.86
C ASP A 54 8.40 -10.56 -14.69
N LYS A 55 7.27 -11.09 -14.22
CA LYS A 55 6.06 -10.30 -13.97
C LYS A 55 5.96 -9.85 -12.52
N ILE A 56 6.62 -10.50 -11.55
CA ILE A 56 6.50 -10.19 -10.12
C ILE A 56 7.71 -9.35 -9.71
N ARG A 57 7.47 -8.07 -9.44
CA ARG A 57 8.53 -7.10 -9.11
C ARG A 57 8.38 -6.49 -7.72
N ILE A 58 7.31 -6.83 -7.03
CA ILE A 58 7.12 -6.57 -5.62
C ILE A 58 6.57 -7.85 -4.99
N SER A 59 7.17 -8.30 -3.89
CA SER A 59 6.64 -9.41 -3.12
C SER A 59 6.75 -9.20 -1.62
N SER A 60 5.92 -9.92 -0.86
CA SER A 60 6.00 -10.00 0.59
C SER A 60 5.47 -11.34 1.08
N GLY A 61 5.81 -11.70 2.31
CA GLY A 61 5.10 -12.71 3.07
C GLY A 61 3.80 -12.17 3.67
N THR A 62 3.32 -12.86 4.69
CA THR A 62 2.13 -12.48 5.45
C THR A 62 2.43 -12.29 6.94
N PHE A 63 1.66 -11.45 7.62
CA PHE A 63 1.77 -11.33 9.08
C PHE A 63 1.03 -12.47 9.77
N LYS A 64 1.64 -12.98 10.82
CA LYS A 64 1.00 -13.91 11.76
C LYS A 64 -0.32 -13.32 12.24
N ASP A 65 -1.37 -14.13 12.19
CA ASP A 65 -2.73 -13.80 12.67
C ASP A 65 -3.45 -12.63 11.95
N VAL A 66 -2.96 -12.17 10.79
CA VAL A 66 -3.64 -11.11 10.01
C VAL A 66 -4.21 -11.65 8.71
N LYS A 67 -5.54 -11.69 8.61
CA LYS A 67 -6.26 -11.88 7.33
C LYS A 67 -6.35 -10.55 6.58
N LEU A 68 -5.32 -10.19 5.82
CA LEU A 68 -5.37 -9.06 4.88
C LEU A 68 -5.95 -9.52 3.53
N ASN A 69 -6.68 -8.64 2.83
CA ASN A 69 -7.06 -8.88 1.43
C ASN A 69 -5.80 -9.16 0.59
N VAL A 70 -5.85 -10.22 -0.22
CA VAL A 70 -4.74 -10.77 -1.03
C VAL A 70 -4.08 -9.71 -1.93
N ASP A 71 -4.84 -8.70 -2.37
CA ASP A 71 -4.41 -7.69 -3.33
C ASP A 71 -3.59 -6.53 -2.75
N THR A 72 -3.23 -6.53 -1.46
CA THR A 72 -2.43 -5.44 -0.88
C THR A 72 -1.22 -6.05 -0.19
N PRO A 73 0.01 -5.82 -0.71
CA PRO A 73 1.19 -6.26 -0.01
C PRO A 73 1.26 -5.54 1.34
N ILE A 74 1.92 -6.19 2.28
CA ILE A 74 2.12 -5.62 3.60
C ILE A 74 3.10 -4.44 3.48
N GLY A 75 2.87 -3.38 4.25
CA GLY A 75 3.74 -2.20 4.24
C GLY A 75 5.18 -2.48 4.70
N SER A 76 5.34 -3.46 5.58
CA SER A 76 6.61 -3.93 6.15
C SER A 76 6.92 -5.35 5.64
N GLY A 77 8.20 -5.66 5.41
CA GLY A 77 8.67 -6.93 4.83
C GLY A 77 8.48 -7.01 3.31
N LYS A 78 8.34 -5.86 2.64
CA LYS A 78 8.12 -5.80 1.19
C LYS A 78 9.46 -5.77 0.47
N LEU A 79 9.70 -6.73 -0.41
CA LEU A 79 10.85 -6.74 -1.32
C LEU A 79 10.44 -6.11 -2.66
N ILE A 80 11.22 -5.15 -3.13
CA ILE A 80 10.89 -4.27 -4.25
C ILE A 80 12.05 -4.27 -5.25
N ASP A 81 11.75 -4.41 -6.55
CA ASP A 81 12.73 -4.21 -7.63
C ASP A 81 13.24 -2.78 -7.62
N ALA A 82 14.48 -2.60 -7.17
CA ALA A 82 15.04 -1.27 -6.95
C ALA A 82 15.48 -0.62 -8.27
N LYS A 83 15.88 -1.39 -9.27
CA LYS A 83 16.25 -0.88 -10.60
C LYS A 83 15.03 -0.32 -11.32
N LEU A 84 13.91 -1.03 -11.32
CA LEU A 84 12.67 -0.52 -11.90
C LEU A 84 12.14 0.69 -11.14
N TRP A 85 12.21 0.67 -9.81
CA TRP A 85 11.82 1.84 -9.02
C TRP A 85 12.71 3.06 -9.30
N ASP A 86 14.02 2.87 -9.46
CA ASP A 86 14.93 3.94 -9.89
C ASP A 86 14.56 4.50 -11.26
N LEU A 87 14.24 3.64 -12.23
CA LEU A 87 13.77 4.08 -13.55
C LEU A 87 12.45 4.84 -13.50
N PHE A 88 11.56 4.51 -12.56
CA PHE A 88 10.28 5.20 -12.44
C PHE A 88 10.41 6.62 -11.91
N ASN A 89 11.22 6.85 -10.87
CA ASN A 89 11.31 8.17 -10.25
C ASN A 89 12.59 8.43 -9.42
N GLY A 90 13.66 7.66 -9.62
CA GLY A 90 14.89 7.81 -8.86
C GLY A 90 14.84 7.13 -7.49
N MET A 91 14.02 6.08 -7.33
CA MET A 91 13.95 5.23 -6.13
C MET A 91 13.58 6.04 -4.89
N VAL A 92 12.53 6.83 -5.00
CA VAL A 92 11.99 7.64 -3.90
C VAL A 92 10.47 7.49 -3.80
N TYR A 93 9.93 7.73 -2.62
CA TYR A 93 8.48 7.88 -2.45
C TYR A 93 8.06 9.34 -2.71
N PRO A 94 6.90 9.56 -3.36
CA PRO A 94 6.32 10.89 -3.42
C PRO A 94 5.95 11.39 -2.01
N GLU A 95 6.23 12.65 -1.70
CA GLU A 95 5.92 13.28 -0.41
C GLU A 95 4.43 13.69 -0.32
N LYS A 96 3.52 12.77 -0.64
CA LYS A 96 2.06 12.99 -0.67
C LYS A 96 1.33 11.94 0.16
N TYR A 97 0.08 12.20 0.54
CA TYR A 97 -0.72 11.21 1.28
C TYR A 97 -0.84 9.89 0.52
N GLY A 98 -0.71 8.77 1.24
CA GLY A 98 -0.77 7.43 0.64
C GLY A 98 0.50 6.98 -0.09
N TYR A 99 1.62 7.69 0.09
CA TYR A 99 2.92 7.40 -0.54
C TYR A 99 3.35 5.93 -0.46
N GLU A 100 3.13 5.26 0.69
CA GLU A 100 3.61 3.89 0.90
C GLU A 100 3.00 2.89 -0.10
N SER A 101 1.74 3.12 -0.47
CA SER A 101 1.02 2.31 -1.45
C SER A 101 1.15 2.83 -2.88
N TRP A 102 1.73 4.01 -3.09
CA TRP A 102 1.93 4.57 -4.44
C TRP A 102 2.75 3.61 -5.29
N ILE A 103 3.83 3.06 -4.73
CA ILE A 103 4.72 2.15 -5.45
C ILE A 103 3.97 0.92 -5.98
N ASP A 104 3.05 0.37 -5.20
CA ASP A 104 2.25 -0.78 -5.62
C ASP A 104 1.40 -0.45 -6.86
N TYR A 105 0.84 0.75 -6.92
CA TYR A 105 0.07 1.19 -8.07
C TYR A 105 0.95 1.55 -9.26
N ARG A 106 2.13 2.14 -9.01
CA ARG A 106 3.09 2.47 -10.05
C ARG A 106 3.54 1.22 -10.81
N PHE A 107 3.90 0.16 -10.10
CA PHE A 107 4.29 -1.13 -10.70
C PHE A 107 3.11 -1.78 -11.44
N ARG A 108 1.91 -1.78 -10.86
CA ARG A 108 0.71 -2.33 -11.53
C ARG A 108 0.33 -1.57 -12.80
N LYS A 109 0.53 -0.25 -12.81
CA LYS A 109 0.28 0.58 -14.00
C LYS A 109 1.18 0.15 -15.17
N GLU A 110 2.41 -0.25 -14.89
CA GLU A 110 3.36 -0.79 -15.88
C GLU A 110 3.15 -2.28 -16.21
N GLY A 111 2.05 -2.88 -15.76
CA GLY A 111 1.71 -4.27 -16.05
C GLY A 111 2.41 -5.30 -15.16
N TYR A 112 3.18 -4.87 -14.16
CA TYR A 112 3.77 -5.78 -13.19
C TYR A 112 2.75 -6.29 -12.16
N LYS A 113 2.98 -7.51 -11.70
CA LYS A 113 2.25 -8.17 -10.63
C LYS A 113 2.96 -7.94 -9.30
N ILE A 114 2.14 -7.97 -8.27
CA ILE A 114 2.56 -7.92 -6.88
C ILE A 114 2.08 -9.21 -6.24
N ALA A 115 2.99 -9.93 -5.59
CA ALA A 115 2.69 -11.20 -4.96
C ALA A 115 2.72 -11.09 -3.44
N ARG A 116 1.80 -11.79 -2.78
CA ARG A 116 1.88 -12.06 -1.34
C ARG A 116 1.88 -13.57 -1.14
N TYR A 117 2.84 -14.07 -0.39
CA TYR A 117 2.97 -15.49 -0.09
C TYR A 117 2.45 -15.75 1.33
N ASP A 118 1.29 -16.41 1.41
CA ASP A 118 0.62 -16.67 2.68
C ASP A 118 1.30 -17.78 3.49
N ASP A 119 2.14 -18.61 2.85
CA ASP A 119 2.98 -19.63 3.49
C ASP A 119 4.26 -19.06 4.12
N LEU A 120 4.68 -17.85 3.72
CA LEU A 120 5.85 -17.17 4.27
C LEU A 120 5.42 -16.22 5.41
N VAL A 121 5.21 -16.81 6.59
CA VAL A 121 4.69 -16.10 7.77
C VAL A 121 5.79 -15.31 8.47
N THR A 122 5.46 -14.09 8.88
CA THR A 122 6.34 -13.14 9.58
C THR A 122 5.68 -12.63 10.85
N ASP A 123 6.48 -12.16 11.82
CA ASP A 123 5.96 -11.65 13.08
C ASP A 123 6.15 -10.13 13.19
N CYS A 124 5.09 -9.42 13.57
CA CYS A 124 5.13 -7.99 13.74
C CYS A 124 4.09 -7.59 14.80
N ARG A 125 4.28 -6.43 15.42
CA ARG A 125 3.28 -5.91 16.35
C ARG A 125 1.91 -5.80 15.65
N PRO A 126 0.80 -6.03 16.37
CA PRO A 126 -0.53 -5.95 15.79
C PRO A 126 -0.80 -4.59 15.14
N VAL A 127 -1.25 -4.62 13.88
CA VAL A 127 -1.64 -3.41 13.14
C VAL A 127 -2.92 -2.86 13.73
N ARG A 128 -2.81 -1.84 14.58
CA ARG A 128 -3.97 -1.14 15.14
C ARG A 128 -4.45 -0.03 14.22
N MET A 129 -5.76 0.07 14.07
CA MET A 129 -6.44 1.18 13.40
C MET A 129 -7.08 2.08 14.44
N ASN A 130 -6.81 3.38 14.37
CA ASN A 130 -7.47 4.40 15.17
C ASN A 130 -8.07 5.48 14.25
N LYS A 131 -8.88 6.38 14.83
CA LYS A 131 -9.58 7.42 14.07
C LYS A 131 -8.62 8.31 13.29
N THR A 132 -7.49 8.68 13.87
CA THR A 132 -6.46 9.54 13.22
C THR A 132 -5.84 8.85 12.01
N LYS A 133 -5.43 7.58 12.15
CA LYS A 133 -4.87 6.78 11.04
C LYS A 133 -5.92 6.58 9.94
N ALA A 134 -7.17 6.32 10.32
CA ALA A 134 -8.27 6.19 9.38
C ALA A 134 -8.50 7.49 8.57
N TYR A 135 -8.43 8.65 9.23
CA TYR A 135 -8.53 9.96 8.56
C TYR A 135 -7.45 10.14 7.50
N TYR A 136 -6.17 9.90 7.83
CA TYR A 136 -5.11 10.04 6.84
C TYR A 136 -5.16 8.97 5.74
N TRP A 137 -5.66 7.77 6.05
CA TRP A 137 -5.97 6.77 5.02
C TRP A 137 -7.06 7.25 4.05
N GLY A 138 -8.05 8.00 4.53
CA GLY A 138 -9.06 8.65 3.70
C GLY A 138 -8.43 9.63 2.71
N LYS A 139 -7.57 10.53 3.21
CA LYS A 139 -6.80 11.46 2.37
C LYS A 139 -5.94 10.71 1.35
N GLY A 140 -5.22 9.67 1.78
CA GLY A 140 -4.41 8.85 0.89
C GLY A 140 -5.21 8.14 -0.20
N THR A 141 -6.42 7.65 0.11
CA THR A 141 -7.30 7.07 -0.92
C THR A 141 -7.66 8.10 -1.98
N TYR A 142 -8.04 9.32 -1.57
CA TYR A 142 -8.33 10.39 -2.51
C TYR A 142 -7.09 10.78 -3.34
N ALA A 143 -5.95 11.03 -2.69
CA ALA A 143 -4.71 11.45 -3.33
C ALA A 143 -4.30 10.53 -4.50
N LYS A 144 -4.52 9.23 -4.35
CA LYS A 144 -4.17 8.24 -5.36
C LYS A 144 -5.20 8.06 -6.47
N GLY A 145 -6.34 8.75 -6.43
CA GLY A 145 -7.40 8.60 -7.43
C GLY A 145 -8.53 7.65 -7.04
N GLY A 146 -8.65 7.30 -5.77
CA GLY A 146 -9.71 6.40 -5.32
C GLY A 146 -11.11 6.98 -5.52
N VAL A 147 -12.01 6.17 -6.08
CA VAL A 147 -13.38 6.57 -6.43
C VAL A 147 -14.33 6.50 -5.22
N LEU A 148 -15.37 7.33 -5.24
CA LEU A 148 -16.31 7.45 -4.13
C LEU A 148 -16.99 6.12 -3.73
N PRO A 149 -17.50 5.29 -4.66
CA PRO A 149 -18.11 4.01 -4.29
C PRO A 149 -17.15 3.09 -3.52
N PHE A 150 -15.90 3.02 -3.96
CA PHE A 150 -14.86 2.27 -3.26
C PHE A 150 -14.61 2.82 -1.85
N ALA A 151 -14.53 4.16 -1.72
CA ALA A 151 -14.33 4.81 -0.43
C ALA A 151 -15.47 4.51 0.55
N ILE A 152 -16.72 4.52 0.09
CA ILE A 152 -17.90 4.19 0.89
C ILE A 152 -17.85 2.73 1.35
N ILE A 153 -17.64 1.78 0.44
CA ILE A 153 -17.55 0.35 0.79
C ILE A 153 -16.44 0.10 1.82
N LYS A 154 -15.27 0.73 1.61
CA LYS A 154 -14.15 0.64 2.54
C LYS A 154 -14.46 1.28 3.90
N ALA A 155 -15.23 2.35 3.95
CA ALA A 155 -15.64 2.96 5.21
C ALA A 155 -16.55 2.02 6.02
N PHE A 156 -17.48 1.31 5.38
CA PHE A 156 -18.35 0.35 6.05
C PHE A 156 -17.61 -0.87 6.61
N SER A 157 -16.50 -1.29 5.98
CA SER A 157 -15.69 -2.39 6.52
C SER A 157 -14.80 -1.98 7.71
N MET A 158 -14.67 -0.68 7.99
CA MET A 158 -13.87 -0.16 9.10
C MET A 158 -14.70 -0.07 10.39
N LYS A 159 -14.66 -1.12 11.21
CA LYS A 159 -15.29 -1.21 12.55
C LYS A 159 -15.07 0.06 13.40
N GLY A 160 -16.05 0.99 13.41
CA GLY A 160 -16.03 2.24 14.18
C GLY A 160 -15.12 3.37 13.65
N ASN A 161 -14.36 3.13 12.57
CA ASN A 161 -13.40 4.11 12.02
C ASN A 161 -13.82 4.69 10.65
N GLY A 162 -14.88 4.16 10.04
CA GLY A 162 -15.35 4.54 8.71
C GLY A 162 -15.67 6.03 8.55
N LEU A 163 -16.32 6.66 9.55
CA LEU A 163 -16.64 8.09 9.48
C LEU A 163 -15.37 8.96 9.45
N SER A 164 -14.36 8.62 10.25
CA SER A 164 -13.08 9.34 10.25
C SER A 164 -12.38 9.21 8.89
N TYR A 165 -12.43 8.01 8.31
CA TYR A 165 -11.92 7.75 6.98
C TYR A 165 -12.64 8.58 5.90
N LEU A 166 -13.97 8.64 5.91
CA LEU A 166 -14.73 9.46 4.95
C LEU A 166 -14.45 10.95 5.13
N ARG A 167 -14.34 11.43 6.38
CA ARG A 167 -13.93 12.82 6.65
C ARG A 167 -12.58 13.14 6.03
N GLY A 168 -11.63 12.21 6.08
CA GLY A 168 -10.34 12.34 5.41
C GLY A 168 -10.45 12.36 3.89
N TYR A 169 -11.27 11.48 3.32
CA TYR A 169 -11.49 11.39 1.88
C TYR A 169 -12.12 12.66 1.28
N PHE A 170 -13.03 13.32 2.01
CA PHE A 170 -13.66 14.57 1.58
C PHE A 170 -12.84 15.82 1.91
N ALA A 171 -11.83 15.73 2.78
CA ALA A 171 -10.91 16.81 3.08
C ALA A 171 -9.87 16.98 1.95
N ARG A 172 -10.31 17.51 0.80
CA ARG A 172 -9.53 17.57 -0.45
C ARG A 172 -8.62 18.80 -0.58
N LYS A 173 -8.93 19.89 0.12
CA LYS A 173 -8.31 21.22 -0.10
C LYS A 173 -6.78 21.23 0.06
N ASP A 174 -6.24 20.33 0.88
CA ASP A 174 -4.82 20.22 1.21
C ASP A 174 -4.21 18.88 0.75
N VAL A 175 -4.87 18.18 -0.17
CA VAL A 175 -4.43 16.86 -0.63
C VAL A 175 -3.97 16.94 -2.08
N GLU A 176 -2.65 16.87 -2.25
CA GLU A 176 -2.02 16.76 -3.55
C GLU A 176 -2.24 15.35 -4.13
N LYS A 177 -2.48 15.29 -5.45
CA LYS A 177 -2.74 14.05 -6.18
C LYS A 177 -1.44 13.39 -6.65
N HIS A 178 -1.47 12.07 -6.82
CA HIS A 178 -0.42 11.32 -7.51
C HIS A 178 -0.78 11.22 -9.00
N ASP A 179 -0.47 12.27 -9.77
CA ASP A 179 -0.93 12.40 -11.16
C ASP A 179 -0.53 11.20 -12.05
N ASP A 180 0.62 10.60 -11.77
CA ASP A 180 1.15 9.45 -12.50
C ASP A 180 0.34 8.17 -12.29
N VAL A 181 -0.38 7.99 -11.18
CA VAL A 181 -1.19 6.78 -10.91
C VAL A 181 -2.68 7.08 -10.74
N PHE A 182 -3.08 8.36 -10.70
CA PHE A 182 -4.43 8.78 -10.32
C PHE A 182 -5.53 8.11 -11.15
N GLU A 183 -5.45 8.24 -12.48
CA GLU A 183 -6.46 7.69 -13.39
C GLU A 183 -6.48 6.16 -13.38
N PHE A 184 -5.29 5.54 -13.35
CA PHE A 184 -5.13 4.09 -13.29
C PHE A 184 -5.80 3.50 -12.04
N VAL A 185 -5.53 4.09 -10.88
CA VAL A 185 -6.14 3.65 -9.61
C VAL A 185 -7.64 3.88 -9.62
N GLY A 186 -8.10 5.00 -10.17
CA GLY A 186 -9.52 5.31 -10.30
C GLY A 186 -10.26 4.25 -11.11
N SER A 187 -9.77 3.93 -12.30
CA SER A 187 -10.30 2.87 -13.16
C SER A 187 -10.31 1.51 -12.45
N MET A 188 -9.17 1.11 -11.89
CA MET A 188 -9.03 -0.17 -11.18
C MET A 188 -9.98 -0.28 -9.97
N GLN A 189 -10.15 0.77 -9.18
CA GLN A 189 -11.05 0.76 -8.02
C GLN A 189 -12.52 0.80 -8.41
N TRP A 190 -12.86 1.47 -9.51
CA TRP A 190 -14.20 1.49 -10.07
C TRP A 190 -14.65 0.08 -10.48
N ASP A 191 -13.79 -0.66 -11.17
CA ASP A 191 -14.07 -2.04 -11.56
C ASP A 191 -14.23 -2.96 -10.35
N LYS A 192 -13.41 -2.77 -9.29
CA LYS A 192 -13.59 -3.49 -8.02
C LYS A 192 -14.93 -3.16 -7.36
N ALA A 193 -15.30 -1.88 -7.31
CA ALA A 193 -16.56 -1.45 -6.71
C ALA A 193 -17.77 -2.00 -7.47
N LYS A 194 -17.73 -2.01 -8.82
CA LYS A 194 -18.75 -2.64 -9.67
C LYS A 194 -18.92 -4.12 -9.35
N LYS A 195 -17.82 -4.88 -9.31
CA LYS A 195 -17.84 -6.32 -8.99
C LYS A 195 -18.42 -6.60 -7.60
N GLN A 196 -18.07 -5.78 -6.61
CA GLN A 196 -18.62 -5.88 -5.26
C GLN A 196 -20.11 -5.53 -5.21
N GLY A 197 -20.53 -4.46 -5.89
CA GLY A 197 -21.94 -4.07 -6.00
C GLY A 197 -22.79 -5.16 -6.65
N LEU A 198 -22.34 -5.72 -7.76
CA LEU A 198 -23.00 -6.86 -8.43
C LEU A 198 -23.09 -8.09 -7.51
N SER A 199 -22.03 -8.39 -6.75
CA SER A 199 -22.04 -9.50 -5.79
C SER A 199 -23.08 -9.30 -4.68
N ILE A 200 -23.23 -8.07 -4.17
CA ILE A 200 -24.23 -7.74 -3.16
C ILE A 200 -25.63 -7.84 -3.75
N LEU A 201 -25.87 -7.27 -4.94
CA LEU A 201 -27.16 -7.33 -5.63
C LEU A 201 -27.59 -8.79 -5.88
N ASN A 202 -26.67 -9.64 -6.34
CA ASN A 202 -26.93 -11.07 -6.56
C ASN A 202 -27.24 -11.85 -5.27
N LYS A 203 -26.74 -11.41 -4.12
CA LYS A 203 -27.12 -12.01 -2.82
C LYS A 203 -28.52 -11.58 -2.39
N TRP A 204 -28.91 -10.34 -2.68
CA TRP A 204 -30.22 -9.81 -2.37
C TRP A 204 -31.33 -10.38 -3.26
N LEU A 205 -31.04 -10.60 -4.55
CA LEU A 205 -32.00 -11.17 -5.52
C LEU A 205 -32.16 -12.71 -5.43
N LYS A 206 -31.38 -13.38 -4.58
CA LYS A 206 -31.48 -14.82 -4.30
C LYS A 206 -32.23 -15.12 -2.99
N ILE A 207 -32.94 -14.14 -2.45
CA ILE A 207 -33.94 -14.25 -1.37
C ILE A 207 -35.30 -14.03 -2.04
#